data_AF-A0A0P1FH62-F1
#
_entry.id   AF-A0A0P1FH62-F1
#
_cell.length_a   1.000
_cell.length_b   1.000
_cell.length_c   1.000
_cell.angle_alpha   90.00
_cell.angle_beta   90.00
_cell.angle_gamma   90.00
#
_symmetry.space_group_name_H-M   'P 1'
#
loop_
_entity.id
_entity.type
_entity.pdbx_description
1 polymer ?
#
loop_
_entity_poly.entity_id
_entity_poly.type
_entity_poly.pdbx_seq_one_letter_code
_entity_poly.pdbx_strand_id
1 'polypeptide(L)'
;MTYPENTPSVDDMLNMPTGDLAQMPVELLAALQGELDHANKQLKAATARFSAALEVRYATRAAEARRACGKDTGTVRLADGDYTVVADLPKRVDWNQEKLAQIARNIADSGEDPAEFIDTKLTVSERKYNALPGAWRDGFEPARTVKVGALKVTLEPAEARK
;
A
#
# COMPACT_ATOMS: atom_id res chain seq x y z
N MET A 1 4.99 19.92 22.36
CA MET A 1 5.93 20.88 21.75
C MET A 1 5.10 21.97 21.14
N THR A 2 5.34 23.22 21.54
CA THR A 2 4.71 24.41 20.96
C THR A 2 5.39 24.67 19.61
N TYR A 3 4.68 24.34 18.53
CA TYR A 3 5.05 24.74 17.17
C TYR A 3 5.05 26.28 17.10
N PRO A 4 5.96 26.92 16.35
CA PRO A 4 6.00 28.38 16.26
C PRO A 4 4.69 28.93 15.71
N GLU A 5 4.21 30.04 16.27
CA GLU A 5 2.87 30.65 16.13
C GLU A 5 2.42 31.05 14.71
N ASN A 6 3.10 30.64 13.64
CA ASN A 6 2.77 31.01 12.24
C ASN A 6 2.97 29.85 11.25
N THR A 7 2.75 28.59 11.64
CA THR A 7 2.76 27.48 10.68
C THR A 7 1.43 27.46 9.91
N PRO A 8 1.42 27.59 8.56
CA PRO A 8 0.21 27.46 7.76
C PRO A 8 -0.50 26.15 8.05
N SER A 9 -1.83 26.17 8.20
CA SER A 9 -2.59 24.93 8.39
C SER A 9 -2.57 24.08 7.11
N VAL A 10 -2.94 22.80 7.23
CA VAL A 10 -3.09 21.91 6.07
C VAL A 10 -4.01 22.51 5.00
N ASP A 11 -5.07 23.21 5.41
CA ASP A 11 -6.00 23.89 4.49
C ASP A 11 -5.37 25.11 3.81
N ASP A 12 -4.50 25.84 4.50
CA ASP A 12 -3.76 26.95 3.90
C ASP A 12 -2.76 26.47 2.84
N MET A 13 -2.09 25.33 3.10
CA MET A 13 -1.17 24.71 2.15
C MET A 13 -1.87 24.29 0.85
N LEU A 14 -3.11 23.77 0.93
CA LEU A 14 -3.87 23.33 -0.24
C LEU A 14 -4.20 24.48 -1.20
N ASN A 15 -4.23 25.71 -0.70
CA ASN A 15 -4.57 26.90 -1.48
C ASN A 15 -3.33 27.72 -1.88
N MET A 16 -2.12 27.32 -1.46
CA MET A 16 -0.87 28.02 -1.77
C MET A 16 -0.24 27.53 -3.08
N PRO A 17 0.27 28.42 -3.95
CA PRO A 17 1.03 28.01 -5.13
C PRO A 17 2.30 27.23 -4.75
N THR A 18 2.62 26.18 -5.53
CA THR A 18 3.84 25.37 -5.31
C THR A 18 5.13 26.20 -5.35
N GLY A 19 5.14 27.27 -6.15
CA GLY A 19 6.28 28.20 -6.24
C GLY A 19 6.55 28.91 -4.91
N ASP A 20 5.50 29.32 -4.20
CA ASP A 20 5.62 30.04 -2.92
C ASP A 20 6.07 29.09 -1.81
N LEU A 21 5.50 27.88 -1.76
CA LEU A 21 5.97 26.81 -0.86
C LEU A 21 7.46 26.54 -1.07
N ALA A 22 7.92 26.45 -2.32
CA ALA A 22 9.32 26.17 -2.63
C ALA A 22 10.30 27.26 -2.18
N GLN A 23 9.83 28.51 -1.96
CA GLN A 23 10.65 29.63 -1.46
C GLN A 23 10.60 29.78 0.06
N MET A 24 9.83 28.96 0.77
CA MET A 24 9.76 29.04 2.23
C MET A 24 11.09 28.62 2.89
N PRO A 25 11.43 29.20 4.05
CA PRO A 25 12.51 28.71 4.90
C PRO A 25 12.41 27.21 5.17
N VAL A 26 13.55 26.51 5.16
CA VAL A 26 13.61 25.05 5.31
C VAL A 26 13.06 24.59 6.66
N GLU A 27 13.17 25.41 7.70
CA GLU A 27 12.64 25.14 9.03
C GLU A 27 11.11 25.12 9.03
N LEU A 28 10.47 26.03 8.27
CA LEU A 28 9.02 26.04 8.10
C LEU A 28 8.57 24.86 7.25
N LEU A 29 9.31 24.53 6.18
CA LEU A 29 9.02 23.34 5.37
C LEU A 29 9.12 22.05 6.20
N ALA A 30 10.10 21.95 7.09
CA ALA A 30 10.26 20.80 7.99
C ALA A 30 9.10 20.70 9.00
N ALA A 31 8.66 21.83 9.56
CA ALA A 31 7.50 21.88 10.43
C ALA A 31 6.22 21.42 9.69
N LEU A 32 5.98 21.95 8.48
CA LEU A 32 4.86 21.56 7.63
C LEU A 32 4.90 20.07 7.25
N GLN A 33 6.08 19.54 6.90
CA GLN A 33 6.24 18.11 6.62
C GLN A 33 5.86 17.26 7.84
N GLY A 34 6.27 17.67 9.04
CA GLY A 34 5.91 16.99 10.28
C GLY A 34 4.41 17.04 10.61
N GLU A 35 3.76 18.18 10.38
CA GLU A 35 2.32 18.35 10.57
C GLU A 35 1.51 17.49 9.60
N LEU A 36 1.89 17.45 8.32
CA LEU A 36 1.26 16.59 7.32
C LEU A 36 1.39 15.10 7.66
N ASP A 37 2.57 14.68 8.13
CA ASP A 37 2.79 13.29 8.56
C ASP A 37 1.92 12.92 9.77
N HIS A 38 1.77 13.84 10.71
CA HIS A 38 0.91 13.65 11.88
C HIS A 38 -0.56 13.59 11.49
N ALA A 39 -1.05 14.54 10.69
CA ALA A 39 -2.42 14.57 10.18
C ALA A 39 -2.75 13.30 9.38
N ASN A 40 -1.83 12.83 8.52
CA ASN A 40 -2.00 11.60 7.75
C ASN A 40 -2.10 10.36 8.66
N LYS A 41 -1.28 10.28 9.72
CA LYS A 41 -1.37 9.19 10.71
C LYS A 41 -2.70 9.20 11.45
N GLN A 42 -3.16 10.37 11.89
CA GLN A 42 -4.44 10.51 12.57
C GLN A 42 -5.62 10.14 11.66
N LEU A 43 -5.63 10.64 10.43
CA LEU A 43 -6.68 10.34 9.46
C LEU A 43 -6.73 8.85 9.11
N LYS A 44 -5.57 8.20 8.91
CA LYS A 44 -5.49 6.74 8.72
C LYS A 44 -6.07 5.98 9.91
N ALA A 45 -5.70 6.36 11.13
CA ALA A 45 -6.20 5.70 12.34
C ALA A 45 -7.72 5.88 12.50
N ALA A 46 -8.23 7.10 12.28
CA ALA A 46 -9.65 7.40 12.34
C ALA A 46 -10.44 6.63 11.26
N THR A 47 -9.92 6.61 10.03
CA THR A 47 -10.53 5.88 8.90
C THR A 47 -10.59 4.38 9.19
N ALA A 48 -9.49 3.78 9.67
CA ALA A 48 -9.46 2.37 10.04
C ALA A 48 -10.46 2.04 11.15
N ARG A 49 -10.56 2.90 12.19
CA ARG A 49 -11.52 2.73 13.28
C ARG A 49 -12.97 2.85 12.79
N PHE A 50 -13.24 3.81 11.91
CA PHE A 50 -14.57 4.00 11.34
C PHE A 50 -14.98 2.83 10.45
N SER A 51 -14.10 2.36 9.56
CA SER A 51 -14.33 1.17 8.73
C SER A 51 -14.60 -0.07 9.58
N ALA A 52 -13.82 -0.29 10.65
CA ALA A 52 -14.08 -1.39 11.58
C ALA A 52 -15.44 -1.28 12.27
N ALA A 53 -15.87 -0.06 12.63
CA ALA A 53 -17.21 0.15 13.19
C ALA A 53 -18.33 -0.15 12.18
N LEU A 54 -18.14 0.20 10.90
CA LEU A 54 -19.08 -0.16 9.83
C LEU A 54 -19.14 -1.67 9.60
N GLU A 55 -18.00 -2.37 9.63
CA GLU A 55 -17.95 -3.83 9.58
C GLU A 55 -18.73 -4.45 10.74
N VAL A 56 -18.47 -4.03 11.98
CA VAL A 56 -19.22 -4.50 13.16
C VAL A 56 -20.73 -4.28 13.00
N ARG A 57 -21.14 -3.12 12.46
CA ARG A 57 -22.55 -2.78 12.29
C ARG A 57 -23.25 -3.56 11.19
N TYR A 58 -22.57 -3.81 10.06
CA TYR A 58 -23.23 -4.30 8.84
C TYR A 58 -22.81 -5.70 8.39
N ALA A 59 -21.71 -6.28 8.90
CA ALA A 59 -21.20 -7.57 8.41
C ALA A 59 -22.24 -8.69 8.51
N THR A 60 -22.91 -8.84 9.66
CA THR A 60 -23.93 -9.89 9.87
C THR A 60 -25.12 -9.70 8.95
N ARG A 61 -25.71 -8.49 8.91
CA ARG A 61 -26.86 -8.17 8.03
C ARG A 61 -26.53 -8.37 6.56
N ALA A 62 -25.32 -7.98 6.13
CA ALA A 62 -24.85 -8.18 4.78
C ALA A 62 -24.63 -9.67 4.45
N ALA A 63 -24.10 -10.46 5.38
CA ALA A 63 -23.94 -11.90 5.22
C ALA A 63 -25.28 -12.62 5.09
N GLU A 64 -26.27 -12.27 5.91
CA GLU A 64 -27.63 -12.81 5.84
C GLU A 64 -28.29 -12.46 4.49
N ALA A 65 -28.20 -11.20 4.06
CA ALA A 65 -28.72 -10.79 2.75
C ALA A 65 -28.04 -11.50 1.58
N ARG A 66 -26.73 -11.76 1.67
CA ARG A 66 -25.99 -12.55 0.66
C ARG A 66 -26.51 -13.99 0.62
N ARG A 67 -26.65 -14.64 1.78
CA ARG A 67 -27.18 -16.01 1.89
C ARG A 67 -28.61 -16.13 1.38
N ALA A 68 -29.47 -15.14 1.67
CA ALA A 68 -30.84 -15.09 1.15
C ALA A 68 -30.89 -15.02 -0.38
N CYS A 69 -29.87 -14.39 -0.99
CA CYS A 69 -29.68 -14.37 -2.45
C CYS A 69 -28.95 -15.61 -3.00
N GLY A 70 -28.62 -16.60 -2.18
CA GLY A 70 -27.86 -17.79 -2.57
C GLY A 70 -26.40 -17.50 -2.93
N LYS A 71 -25.80 -16.43 -2.38
CA LYS A 71 -24.43 -16.01 -2.68
C LYS A 71 -23.57 -16.02 -1.42
N ASP A 72 -22.31 -16.44 -1.53
CA ASP A 72 -21.31 -16.31 -0.47
C ASP A 72 -20.42 -15.08 -0.62
N THR A 73 -20.36 -14.51 -1.83
CA THR A 73 -19.56 -13.33 -2.18
C THR A 73 -20.39 -12.37 -3.05
N GLY A 74 -19.86 -11.17 -3.28
CA GLY A 74 -20.44 -10.13 -4.11
C GLY A 74 -21.15 -9.04 -3.31
N THR A 75 -21.71 -8.10 -4.06
CA THR A 75 -22.35 -6.90 -3.52
C THR A 75 -23.80 -7.15 -3.13
N VAL A 76 -24.19 -6.68 -1.94
CA VAL A 76 -25.60 -6.58 -1.51
C VAL A 76 -25.92 -5.16 -1.10
N ARG A 77 -27.21 -4.79 -1.23
CA ARG A 77 -27.73 -3.49 -0.83
C ARG A 77 -28.75 -3.69 0.30
N LEU A 78 -28.57 -2.95 1.38
CA LEU A 78 -29.45 -2.95 2.55
C LEU A 78 -30.01 -1.55 2.74
N ALA A 79 -31.28 -1.43 3.14
CA ALA A 79 -31.82 -0.17 3.61
C ALA A 79 -31.49 0.03 5.10
N ASP A 80 -31.08 1.22 5.48
CA ASP A 80 -30.94 1.66 6.88
C ASP A 80 -31.38 3.14 6.97
N GLY A 81 -32.65 3.34 7.37
CA GLY A 81 -33.31 4.65 7.30
C GLY A 81 -33.35 5.18 5.86
N ASP A 82 -32.91 6.42 5.69
CA ASP A 82 -32.85 7.11 4.38
C ASP A 82 -31.60 6.73 3.56
N TYR A 83 -30.78 5.80 4.06
CA TYR A 83 -29.53 5.40 3.41
C TYR A 83 -29.62 4.00 2.80
N THR A 84 -28.99 3.83 1.64
CA THR A 84 -28.69 2.52 1.07
C THR A 84 -27.27 2.12 1.41
N VAL A 85 -27.11 1.09 2.23
CA VAL A 85 -25.83 0.50 2.59
C VAL A 85 -25.43 -0.50 1.52
N VAL A 86 -24.35 -0.21 0.81
CA VAL A 86 -23.76 -1.09 -0.20
C VAL A 86 -22.63 -1.87 0.44
N ALA A 87 -22.86 -3.16 0.71
CA ALA A 87 -21.85 -4.04 1.30
C ALA A 87 -21.26 -4.92 0.21
N ASP A 88 -20.06 -4.56 -0.26
CA ASP A 88 -19.31 -5.36 -1.22
C ASP A 88 -18.41 -6.38 -0.52
N LEU A 89 -18.38 -7.61 -1.03
CA LEU A 89 -17.48 -8.66 -0.58
C LEU A 89 -16.87 -9.34 -1.81
N PRO A 90 -15.78 -8.80 -2.36
CA PRO A 90 -15.21 -9.30 -3.60
C PRO A 90 -14.68 -10.72 -3.42
N LYS A 91 -14.78 -11.54 -4.46
CA LYS A 91 -14.14 -12.85 -4.48
C LYS A 91 -12.62 -12.65 -4.57
N ARG A 92 -11.90 -13.20 -3.59
CA ARG A 92 -10.44 -13.25 -3.62
C ARG A 92 -10.00 -14.68 -3.88
N VAL A 93 -9.13 -14.86 -4.86
CA VAL A 93 -8.49 -16.15 -5.14
C VAL A 93 -7.05 -16.04 -4.66
N ASP A 94 -6.73 -16.76 -3.60
CA ASP A 94 -5.36 -16.89 -3.12
C ASP A 94 -4.82 -18.26 -3.54
N TRP A 95 -3.65 -18.25 -4.17
CA TRP A 95 -3.00 -19.48 -4.64
C TRP A 95 -1.93 -19.93 -3.66
N ASN A 96 -1.97 -21.21 -3.27
CA ASN A 96 -0.91 -21.81 -2.50
C ASN A 96 0.34 -21.98 -3.39
N GLN A 97 1.38 -21.19 -3.10
CA GLN A 97 2.59 -21.13 -3.92
C GLN A 97 3.40 -22.43 -3.90
N GLU A 98 3.41 -23.16 -2.79
CA GLU A 98 4.09 -24.46 -2.71
C GLU A 98 3.41 -25.49 -3.62
N LYS A 99 2.08 -25.49 -3.62
CA LYS A 99 1.30 -26.35 -4.53
C LYS A 99 1.47 -25.94 -5.98
N LEU A 100 1.46 -24.64 -6.30
CA LEU A 100 1.73 -24.18 -7.67
C LEU A 100 3.13 -24.56 -8.14
N ALA A 101 4.15 -24.46 -7.29
CA ALA A 101 5.51 -24.87 -7.62
C ALA A 101 5.59 -26.39 -7.87
N GLN A 102 4.87 -27.20 -7.09
CA GLN A 102 4.81 -28.64 -7.32
C GLN A 102 4.08 -28.98 -8.62
N ILE A 103 2.97 -28.29 -8.92
CA ILE A 103 2.24 -28.46 -10.18
C ILE A 103 3.13 -28.09 -11.37
N ALA A 104 3.85 -26.97 -11.29
CA ALA A 104 4.79 -26.56 -12.34
C ALA A 104 5.87 -27.63 -12.59
N ARG A 105 6.43 -28.24 -11.54
CA ARG A 105 7.39 -29.34 -11.70
C ARG A 105 6.77 -30.55 -12.38
N ASN A 106 5.56 -30.94 -11.96
CA ASN A 106 4.87 -32.08 -12.56
C ASN A 106 4.56 -31.86 -14.05
N ILE A 107 4.17 -30.65 -14.45
CA ILE A 107 3.93 -30.27 -15.85
C ILE A 107 5.24 -30.40 -16.65
N ALA A 108 6.35 -29.87 -16.11
CA ALA A 108 7.66 -29.99 -16.73
C ALA A 108 8.12 -31.46 -16.88
N ASP A 109 7.90 -32.29 -15.85
CA ASP A 109 8.25 -33.71 -15.87
C ASP A 109 7.41 -34.51 -16.89
N SER A 110 6.20 -34.06 -17.20
CA SER A 110 5.37 -34.61 -18.28
C SER A 110 5.78 -34.14 -19.69
N GLY A 111 6.76 -33.25 -19.80
CA GLY A 111 7.26 -32.73 -21.08
C GLY A 111 6.49 -31.53 -21.63
N GLU A 112 5.57 -30.94 -20.85
CA GLU A 112 4.86 -29.71 -21.19
C GLU A 112 5.55 -28.49 -20.55
N ASP A 113 5.33 -27.29 -21.08
CA ASP A 113 5.87 -26.05 -20.53
C ASP A 113 4.94 -25.48 -19.44
N PRO A 114 5.38 -25.38 -18.16
CA PRO A 114 4.59 -24.79 -17.10
C PRO A 114 4.21 -23.32 -17.33
N ALA A 115 4.97 -22.58 -18.15
CA ALA A 115 4.70 -21.18 -18.44
C ALA A 115 3.40 -20.97 -19.25
N GLU A 116 2.87 -22.01 -19.91
CA GLU A 116 1.57 -21.94 -20.59
C GLU A 116 0.39 -21.86 -19.61
N PHE A 117 0.60 -22.30 -18.36
CA PHE A 117 -0.46 -22.42 -17.35
C PHE A 117 -0.23 -21.57 -16.10
N ILE A 118 1.03 -21.23 -15.81
CA ILE A 118 1.43 -20.55 -14.57
C ILE A 118 2.35 -19.37 -14.88
N ASP A 119 1.81 -18.16 -14.72
CA ASP A 119 2.60 -16.94 -14.76
C ASP A 119 3.58 -16.90 -13.59
N THR A 120 4.88 -16.94 -13.92
CA THR A 120 5.94 -16.90 -12.92
C THR A 120 6.67 -15.56 -12.97
N LYS A 121 6.59 -14.79 -11.89
CA LYS A 121 7.41 -13.59 -11.70
C LYS A 121 8.57 -13.88 -10.77
N LEU A 122 9.78 -13.97 -11.34
CA LEU A 122 11.00 -14.08 -10.55
C LEU A 122 11.46 -12.68 -10.11
N THR A 123 11.68 -12.51 -8.82
CA THR A 123 12.18 -11.26 -8.24
C THR A 123 13.33 -11.54 -7.29
N VAL A 124 14.42 -10.79 -7.45
CA VAL A 124 15.53 -10.79 -6.50
C VAL A 124 15.53 -9.44 -5.80
N SER A 125 15.31 -9.44 -4.48
CA SER A 125 15.46 -8.21 -3.70
C SER A 125 16.92 -7.76 -3.70
N GLU A 126 17.18 -6.46 -3.79
CA GLU A 126 18.54 -5.90 -3.74
C GLU A 126 19.36 -6.36 -2.53
N ARG A 127 18.70 -6.53 -1.37
CA ARG A 127 19.36 -7.09 -0.18
C ARG A 127 19.92 -8.49 -0.41
N LYS A 128 19.16 -9.38 -1.07
CA LYS A 128 19.60 -10.73 -1.41
C LYS A 128 20.72 -10.70 -2.45
N TYR A 129 20.58 -9.86 -3.48
CA TYR A 129 21.60 -9.66 -4.51
C TYR A 129 22.95 -9.20 -3.92
N ASN A 130 22.93 -8.23 -3.01
CA ASN A 130 24.14 -7.72 -2.34
C ASN A 130 24.78 -8.74 -1.39
N ALA A 131 23.98 -9.68 -0.86
CA ALA A 131 24.49 -10.75 -0.02
C ALA A 131 25.11 -11.92 -0.82
N LEU A 132 24.95 -11.95 -2.15
CA LEU A 132 25.54 -13.00 -2.99
C LEU A 132 27.08 -12.87 -3.05
N PRO A 133 27.82 -13.99 -3.12
CA PRO A 133 29.23 -13.98 -3.50
C PRO A 133 29.43 -13.34 -4.88
N GLY A 134 30.58 -12.70 -5.10
CA GLY A 134 30.88 -11.94 -6.34
C GLY A 134 30.61 -12.75 -7.61
N ALA A 135 31.15 -13.97 -7.70
CA ALA A 135 30.98 -14.84 -8.88
C ALA A 135 29.51 -15.17 -9.22
N TRP A 136 28.61 -15.18 -8.24
CA TRP A 136 27.18 -15.40 -8.50
C TRP A 136 26.51 -14.10 -8.90
N ARG A 137 26.94 -12.97 -8.33
CA ARG A 137 26.43 -11.64 -8.65
C ARG A 137 26.62 -11.30 -10.13
N ASP A 138 27.79 -11.65 -10.69
CA ASP A 138 28.13 -11.45 -12.11
C ASP A 138 27.08 -12.10 -13.05
N GLY A 139 26.53 -13.25 -12.66
CA GLY A 139 25.48 -13.93 -13.43
C GLY A 139 24.11 -13.23 -13.41
N PHE A 140 23.84 -12.40 -12.40
CA PHE A 140 22.59 -11.62 -12.29
C PHE A 140 22.70 -10.25 -12.94
N GLU A 141 23.91 -9.72 -13.17
CA GLU A 141 24.12 -8.38 -13.74
C GLU A 141 23.40 -8.15 -15.08
N PRO A 142 23.43 -9.07 -16.07
CA PRO A 142 22.73 -8.87 -17.34
C PRO A 142 21.21 -8.78 -17.20
N ALA A 143 20.65 -9.43 -16.17
CA ALA A 143 19.21 -9.39 -15.87
C ALA A 143 18.80 -8.19 -15.00
N ARG A 144 19.77 -7.38 -14.54
CA ARG A 144 19.54 -6.28 -13.61
C ARG A 144 19.47 -4.94 -14.34
N THR A 145 18.28 -4.35 -14.38
CA THR A 145 18.09 -2.97 -14.83
C THR A 145 17.85 -2.04 -13.65
N VAL A 146 18.74 -1.07 -13.45
CA VAL A 146 18.52 0.02 -12.48
C VAL A 146 17.78 1.15 -13.17
N LYS A 147 16.56 1.43 -12.71
CA LYS A 147 15.79 2.60 -13.13
C LYS A 147 15.84 3.65 -12.02
N VAL A 148 15.93 4.92 -12.41
CA VAL A 148 15.85 6.03 -11.45
C VAL A 148 14.44 6.06 -10.87
N GLY A 149 14.33 6.03 -9.54
CA GLY A 149 13.06 6.13 -8.83
C GLY A 149 12.58 7.57 -8.69
N ALA A 150 11.38 7.75 -8.15
CA ALA A 150 10.89 9.07 -7.77
C ALA A 150 11.78 9.67 -6.66
N LEU A 151 12.11 10.96 -6.79
CA LEU A 151 12.79 11.71 -5.74
C LEU A 151 11.91 11.75 -4.48
N LYS A 152 12.49 11.37 -3.34
CA LYS A 152 11.86 11.50 -2.03
C LYS A 152 12.72 12.45 -1.20
N VAL A 153 12.11 13.53 -0.73
CA VAL A 153 12.78 14.55 0.11
C VAL A 153 12.19 14.47 1.51
N THR A 154 13.06 14.29 2.50
CA THR A 154 12.71 14.36 3.92
C THR A 154 13.60 15.39 4.57
N LEU A 155 12.99 16.33 5.30
CA LEU A 155 13.70 17.35 6.04
C LEU A 155 13.93 16.87 7.47
N GLU A 156 15.20 16.69 7.85
CA GLU A 156 15.62 16.27 9.19
C GLU A 156 16.53 17.35 9.81
N PRO A 157 16.44 17.63 11.12
CA PRO A 157 17.36 18.54 11.78
C PRO A 157 18.80 18.06 11.64
N ALA A 158 19.75 18.98 11.40
CA ALA A 158 21.16 18.62 11.42
C ALA A 158 21.53 18.08 12.81
N GLU A 159 22.07 16.86 12.87
CA GLU A 159 22.61 16.33 14.12
C GLU A 159 23.68 17.30 14.64
N ALA A 160 23.48 17.83 15.84
CA ALA A 160 24.50 18.60 16.52
C ALA A 160 25.73 17.69 16.67
N ARG A 161 26.79 17.94 15.89
CA ARG A 161 28.10 17.33 16.13
C ARG A 161 28.48 17.62 17.58
N LYS A 162 28.48 16.59 18.41
CA LYS A 162 29.12 16.61 19.73
C LYS A 162 30.62 16.75 19.56
#